data_AF-A0A388NT50-F1
#
_entry.id   AF-A0A388NT50-F1
#
_cell.length_a   1.000
_cell.length_b   1.000
_cell.length_c   1.000
_cell.angle_alpha   90.00
_cell.angle_beta   90.00
_cell.angle_gamma   90.00
#
_symmetry.space_group_name_H-M   'P 1'
#
loop_
_entity.id
_entity.type
_entity.pdbx_description
1 polymer ?
#
loop_
_entity_poly.entity_id
_entity_poly.type
_entity_poly.pdbx_seq_one_letter_code
_entity_poly.pdbx_strand_id
1 'polypeptide(L)'
;MSTPQPRPLPNGGQPVQREPQGNLIVTADRTVSTTCPYCGVGCNLQLHIKDELIYKVTSDFEHPVNQGNLCVKGRFGYDFIYSNKRVTTPLIRKQTQAAGARTQAFDRSEWREASWEEALEYTTDRLVEIYKRDGEHAMAVYCCAKATNEDNYLLQKIYRALFRTNNVDHCTRLCHAGSVTALLKSINSAAMSNTAAEVIDSDCFIITGSNPSENHPIIGLQMKAAVEKYGSKLIVIDPRKIEMCDFAALWLPLKPGTNVPVFNAMAHVIVNEGLVNREFVEARTTGYADYVKTLDKFTPGYAEEISGVDRNLIIEAARMYARAQRGMIFWGMGISQLSHGTASSLGLIHLAFLTGHVGRKATGLNPLRGQNNVQGASDMGAMPFFYPGYQWVDDETNAQNWEQLWNVEPGGLNRKRGLTTTEILTHAHPGGVRALHIMGETQ
;
A
#
# COMPACT_ATOMS: atom_id res chain seq x y z
N MET A 1 -6.15 -12.63 42.76
CA MET A 1 -6.79 -11.93 41.62
C MET A 1 -7.68 -12.95 40.93
N SER A 2 -9.00 -12.81 41.11
CA SER A 2 -10.01 -13.76 40.65
C SER A 2 -10.16 -13.68 39.13
N THR A 3 -10.11 -14.84 38.48
CA THR A 3 -10.51 -15.04 37.08
C THR A 3 -11.97 -14.59 36.87
N PRO A 4 -12.30 -13.86 35.79
CA PRO A 4 -13.68 -13.50 35.52
C PRO A 4 -14.44 -14.74 35.03
N GLN A 5 -15.60 -15.02 35.62
CA GLN A 5 -16.51 -16.06 35.11
C GLN A 5 -17.25 -15.56 33.85
N PRO A 6 -17.49 -16.43 32.86
CA PRO A 6 -18.30 -16.10 31.68
C PRO A 6 -19.77 -15.90 32.07
N ARG A 7 -20.42 -14.89 31.46
CA ARG A 7 -21.87 -14.64 31.63
C ARG A 7 -22.70 -15.72 30.93
N PRO A 8 -23.85 -16.13 31.51
CA PRO A 8 -24.78 -17.03 30.84
C PRO A 8 -25.51 -16.30 29.69
N LEU A 9 -25.67 -17.00 28.56
CA LEU A 9 -26.51 -16.58 27.45
C LEU A 9 -28.01 -16.70 27.83
N PRO A 10 -28.90 -15.81 27.38
CA PRO A 10 -30.33 -15.93 27.61
C PRO A 10 -30.93 -17.10 26.81
N ASN A 11 -31.79 -17.87 27.46
CA ASN A 11 -32.41 -19.11 26.97
C ASN A 11 -33.24 -18.96 25.67
N GLY A 12 -33.14 -19.98 24.81
CA GLY A 12 -34.02 -20.21 23.66
C GLY A 12 -33.45 -21.30 22.73
N GLY A 13 -33.66 -22.58 23.05
CA GLY A 13 -32.83 -23.69 22.55
C GLY A 13 -33.10 -24.20 21.12
N GLN A 14 -32.04 -24.73 20.51
CA GLN A 14 -32.06 -25.86 19.59
C GLN A 14 -31.12 -26.96 20.12
N PRO A 15 -31.40 -28.25 19.86
CA PRO A 15 -30.66 -29.35 20.48
C PRO A 15 -29.22 -29.41 19.96
N VAL A 16 -28.27 -29.07 20.83
CA VAL A 16 -26.84 -29.32 20.60
C VAL A 16 -26.62 -30.83 20.64
N GLN A 17 -26.40 -31.46 19.48
CA GLN A 17 -26.00 -32.87 19.42
C GLN A 17 -24.65 -33.02 20.14
N ARG A 18 -24.60 -33.91 21.15
CA ARG A 18 -23.40 -34.22 21.92
C ARG A 18 -22.88 -35.59 21.50
N GLU A 19 -21.66 -35.65 20.98
CA GLU A 19 -20.89 -36.89 20.87
C GLU A 19 -20.04 -37.14 22.14
N PRO A 20 -19.60 -38.39 22.39
CA PRO A 20 -19.04 -38.82 23.67
C PRO A 20 -17.58 -38.39 23.83
N GLN A 21 -17.33 -37.07 23.87
CA GLN A 21 -16.08 -36.46 24.33
C GLN A 21 -16.26 -34.94 24.48
N GLY A 22 -17.13 -34.52 25.41
CA GLY A 22 -17.04 -33.28 26.21
C GLY A 22 -16.96 -31.89 25.54
N ASN A 23 -16.75 -31.77 24.23
CA ASN A 23 -16.57 -30.48 23.56
C ASN A 23 -17.90 -30.00 22.99
N LEU A 24 -18.32 -28.80 23.37
CA LEU A 24 -19.44 -28.09 22.76
C LEU A 24 -19.08 -27.77 21.31
N ILE A 25 -19.68 -28.48 20.35
CA ILE A 25 -19.57 -28.13 18.94
C ILE A 25 -20.47 -26.92 18.68
N VAL A 26 -19.83 -25.76 18.51
CA VAL A 26 -20.50 -24.56 18.01
C VAL A 26 -20.57 -24.66 16.49
N THR A 27 -21.76 -24.97 15.97
CA THR A 27 -22.07 -24.91 14.53
C THR A 27 -22.50 -23.51 14.14
N ALA A 28 -21.97 -23.01 13.02
CA ALA A 28 -22.33 -21.73 12.44
C ALA A 28 -23.74 -21.77 11.85
N ASP A 29 -24.48 -20.68 11.98
CA ASP A 29 -25.75 -20.47 11.28
C ASP A 29 -25.49 -20.13 9.79
N ARG A 30 -24.39 -19.41 9.54
CA ARG A 30 -23.90 -19.11 8.19
C ARG A 30 -22.40 -18.86 8.16
N THR A 31 -21.83 -19.07 6.98
CA THR A 31 -20.43 -18.72 6.69
C THR A 31 -20.41 -17.65 5.60
N VAL A 32 -19.72 -16.54 5.85
CA VAL A 32 -19.63 -15.41 4.92
C VAL A 32 -18.19 -15.22 4.47
N SER A 33 -17.99 -15.17 3.15
CA SER A 33 -16.70 -14.89 2.54
C SER A 33 -16.42 -13.38 2.54
N THR A 34 -15.21 -12.98 2.88
CA THR A 34 -14.74 -11.59 2.81
C THR A 34 -13.23 -11.52 2.59
N THR A 35 -12.69 -10.31 2.50
CA THR A 35 -11.24 -10.07 2.35
C THR A 35 -10.69 -9.43 3.62
N CYS A 36 -9.48 -9.82 4.01
CA CYS A 36 -8.81 -9.32 5.20
C CYS A 36 -8.58 -7.79 5.14
N PRO A 37 -9.01 -7.02 6.16
CA PRO A 37 -8.93 -5.54 6.14
C PRO A 37 -7.57 -4.99 6.60
N TYR A 38 -6.53 -5.83 6.67
CA TYR A 38 -5.23 -5.47 7.25
C TYR A 38 -4.21 -5.01 6.20
N CYS A 39 -3.42 -5.95 5.68
CA CYS A 39 -2.32 -5.66 4.75
C CYS A 39 -2.75 -5.83 3.28
N GLY A 40 -1.94 -5.32 2.36
CA GLY A 40 -2.19 -5.35 0.91
C GLY A 40 -2.13 -6.71 0.23
N VAL A 41 -2.04 -7.82 0.98
CA VAL A 41 -2.00 -9.17 0.40
C VAL A 41 -3.36 -9.60 -0.14
N GLY A 42 -4.46 -9.21 0.52
CA GLY A 42 -5.81 -9.60 0.09
C GLY A 42 -6.19 -11.04 0.44
N CYS A 43 -5.82 -11.53 1.63
CA CYS A 43 -6.20 -12.88 2.07
C CYS A 43 -7.72 -13.04 2.13
N ASN A 44 -8.24 -14.14 1.61
CA ASN A 44 -9.65 -14.50 1.79
C ASN A 44 -9.91 -14.98 3.22
N LEU A 45 -11.03 -14.55 3.77
CA LEU A 45 -11.55 -14.96 5.07
C LEU A 45 -12.92 -15.60 4.89
N GLN A 46 -13.16 -16.69 5.61
CA GLN A 46 -14.45 -17.32 5.81
C GLN A 46 -14.87 -17.07 7.26
N LEU A 47 -15.82 -16.16 7.46
CA LEU A 47 -16.35 -15.78 8.77
C LEU A 47 -17.46 -16.75 9.15
N HIS A 48 -17.26 -17.52 10.21
CA HIS A 48 -18.27 -18.43 10.77
C HIS A 48 -19.08 -17.66 11.80
N ILE A 49 -20.38 -17.48 11.51
CA ILE A 49 -21.28 -16.62 12.28
C ILE A 49 -22.29 -17.48 13.02
N LYS A 50 -22.50 -17.18 14.30
CA LYS A 50 -23.57 -17.73 15.13
C LYS A 50 -24.16 -16.63 15.98
N ASP A 51 -25.49 -16.53 16.04
CA ASP A 51 -26.18 -15.49 16.82
C ASP A 51 -25.66 -14.07 16.50
N GLU A 52 -25.44 -13.78 15.21
CA GLU A 52 -24.84 -12.52 14.69
C GLU A 52 -23.40 -12.21 15.17
N LEU A 53 -22.73 -13.16 15.81
CA LEU A 53 -21.36 -13.03 16.27
C LEU A 53 -20.40 -13.92 15.46
N ILE A 54 -19.26 -13.36 15.08
CA ILE A 54 -18.16 -14.11 14.49
C ILE A 54 -17.50 -14.90 15.63
N TYR A 55 -17.53 -16.23 15.55
CA TYR A 55 -16.88 -17.08 16.56
C TYR A 55 -15.61 -17.77 16.04
N LYS A 56 -15.44 -17.83 14.70
CA LYS A 56 -14.30 -18.48 14.05
C LYS A 56 -14.05 -17.87 12.68
N VAL A 57 -12.78 -17.77 12.30
CA VAL A 57 -12.36 -17.37 10.95
C VAL A 57 -11.51 -18.48 10.33
N THR A 58 -11.86 -18.88 9.12
CA THR A 58 -11.05 -19.79 8.29
C THR A 58 -10.72 -19.17 6.94
N SER A 59 -10.05 -19.92 6.08
CA SER A 59 -9.86 -19.59 4.67
C SER A 59 -10.01 -20.87 3.88
N ASP A 60 -10.44 -20.74 2.63
CA ASP A 60 -10.40 -21.83 1.67
C ASP A 60 -8.94 -22.19 1.32
N PHE A 61 -8.65 -23.48 1.26
CA PHE A 61 -7.34 -24.04 0.92
C PHE A 61 -7.02 -23.90 -0.58
N GLU A 62 -8.04 -23.78 -1.42
CA GLU A 62 -7.87 -23.57 -2.87
C GLU A 62 -7.80 -22.09 -3.26
N HIS A 63 -7.94 -21.16 -2.30
CA HIS A 63 -7.91 -19.74 -2.60
C HIS A 63 -6.52 -19.30 -3.09
N PRO A 64 -6.42 -18.62 -4.26
CA PRO A 64 -5.14 -18.39 -4.95
C PRO A 64 -4.14 -17.54 -4.17
N VAL A 65 -4.63 -16.66 -3.27
CA VAL A 65 -3.77 -15.73 -2.53
C VAL A 65 -3.09 -16.39 -1.34
N ASN A 66 -3.84 -17.11 -0.51
CA ASN A 66 -3.40 -17.53 0.82
C ASN A 66 -3.57 -19.02 1.11
N GLN A 67 -4.26 -19.79 0.25
CA GLN A 67 -4.32 -21.26 0.30
C GLN A 67 -4.55 -21.81 1.73
N GLY A 68 -5.60 -21.31 2.40
CA GLY A 68 -5.98 -21.70 3.76
C GLY A 68 -5.18 -21.02 4.89
N ASN A 69 -4.02 -20.45 4.58
CA ASN A 69 -3.16 -19.80 5.56
C ASN A 69 -3.71 -18.43 5.95
N LEU A 70 -3.61 -18.09 7.25
CA LEU A 70 -3.90 -16.75 7.76
C LEU A 70 -2.92 -16.40 8.87
N CYS A 71 -2.48 -15.15 8.91
CA CYS A 71 -1.70 -14.63 10.04
C CYS A 71 -2.60 -14.33 11.24
N VAL A 72 -1.98 -14.01 12.39
CA VAL A 72 -2.69 -13.65 13.63
C VAL A 72 -3.76 -12.56 13.43
N LYS A 73 -3.46 -11.53 12.62
CA LYS A 73 -4.38 -10.42 12.36
C LYS A 73 -5.64 -10.88 11.60
N GLY A 74 -5.48 -11.62 10.50
CA GLY A 74 -6.61 -12.11 9.72
C GLY A 74 -7.41 -13.22 10.45
N ARG A 75 -6.74 -14.01 11.29
CA ARG A 75 -7.38 -15.11 12.03
C ARG A 75 -8.18 -14.65 13.25
N PHE A 76 -7.68 -13.64 13.98
CA PHE A 76 -8.19 -13.26 15.30
C PHE A 76 -8.51 -11.77 15.47
N GLY A 77 -8.02 -10.91 14.59
CA GLY A 77 -8.19 -9.45 14.70
C GLY A 77 -9.52 -8.95 14.15
N TYR A 78 -10.64 -9.38 14.72
CA TYR A 78 -11.99 -8.90 14.33
C TYR A 78 -12.80 -8.38 15.53
N ASP A 79 -12.25 -8.46 16.73
CA ASP A 79 -12.88 -8.05 17.99
C ASP A 79 -13.20 -6.55 18.05
N PHE A 80 -12.44 -5.70 17.35
CA PHE A 80 -12.68 -4.26 17.27
C PHE A 80 -14.08 -3.89 16.77
N ILE A 81 -14.75 -4.78 16.03
CA ILE A 81 -16.12 -4.59 15.54
C ILE A 81 -17.11 -4.45 16.72
N TYR A 82 -16.84 -5.16 17.81
CA TYR A 82 -17.68 -5.27 19.01
C TYR A 82 -17.21 -4.38 20.17
N SER A 83 -16.19 -3.53 19.95
CA SER A 83 -15.65 -2.67 21.00
C SER A 83 -16.69 -1.64 21.48
N ASN A 84 -16.91 -1.56 22.79
CA ASN A 84 -17.76 -0.54 23.41
C ASN A 84 -17.22 0.89 23.22
N LYS A 85 -15.97 1.05 22.77
CA LYS A 85 -15.38 2.36 22.42
C LYS A 85 -15.69 2.79 20.99
N ARG A 86 -16.28 1.93 20.15
CA ARG A 86 -16.66 2.27 18.78
C ARG A 86 -17.74 3.34 18.81
N VAL A 87 -17.54 4.41 18.06
CA VAL A 87 -18.54 5.46 17.88
C VAL A 87 -19.63 4.94 16.94
N THR A 88 -20.89 5.03 17.37
CA THR A 88 -22.06 4.50 16.66
C THR A 88 -23.10 5.57 16.28
N THR A 89 -22.89 6.81 16.73
CA THR A 89 -23.74 7.97 16.45
C THR A 89 -22.89 9.13 15.95
N PRO A 90 -23.42 9.99 15.04
CA PRO A 90 -22.72 11.21 14.64
C PRO A 90 -22.39 12.11 15.83
N LEU A 91 -21.23 12.77 15.77
CA LEU A 91 -20.74 13.66 16.81
C LEU A 91 -20.37 15.02 16.22
N ILE A 92 -20.79 16.09 16.88
CA ILE A 92 -20.41 17.47 16.56
C ILE A 92 -19.66 18.06 17.77
N ARG A 93 -18.57 18.78 17.52
CA ARG A 93 -17.80 19.42 18.60
C ARG A 93 -18.67 20.47 19.28
N LYS A 94 -18.74 20.46 20.62
CA LYS A 94 -19.56 21.40 21.39
C LYS A 94 -19.13 22.85 21.23
N GLN A 95 -17.81 23.08 21.11
CA GLN A 95 -17.23 24.42 21.02
C GLN A 95 -16.43 24.58 19.73
N THR A 96 -16.84 25.55 18.92
CA THR A 96 -16.08 26.00 17.75
C THR A 96 -14.72 26.55 18.18
N GLN A 97 -13.67 26.14 17.49
CA GLN A 97 -12.31 26.57 17.80
C GLN A 97 -11.94 27.82 17.02
N ALA A 98 -11.24 28.76 17.67
CA ALA A 98 -10.67 29.91 16.98
C ALA A 98 -9.47 29.50 16.11
N ALA A 99 -9.25 30.23 15.01
CA ALA A 99 -8.06 30.06 14.18
C ALA A 99 -6.79 30.30 15.03
N GLY A 100 -5.77 29.46 14.85
CA GLY A 100 -4.54 29.53 15.64
C GLY A 100 -4.63 28.98 17.08
N ALA A 101 -5.82 28.64 17.57
CA ALA A 101 -6.04 28.11 18.93
C ALA A 101 -6.74 26.74 18.93
N ARG A 102 -6.59 25.96 17.85
CA ARG A 102 -7.23 24.65 17.71
C ARG A 102 -6.53 23.62 18.59
N THR A 103 -7.30 22.90 19.41
CA THR A 103 -6.82 21.75 20.18
C THR A 103 -7.39 20.44 19.66
N GLN A 104 -6.68 19.34 19.91
CA GLN A 104 -7.21 17.99 19.70
C GLN A 104 -8.30 17.70 20.74
N ALA A 105 -9.38 17.06 20.30
CA ALA A 105 -10.52 16.72 21.15
C ALA A 105 -10.55 15.21 21.44
N PHE A 106 -9.69 14.76 22.35
CA PHE A 106 -9.56 13.34 22.69
C PHE A 106 -10.67 12.84 23.61
N ASP A 107 -11.29 13.73 24.39
CA ASP A 107 -12.35 13.36 25.32
C ASP A 107 -13.73 13.47 24.65
N ARG A 108 -14.54 12.42 24.78
CA ARG A 108 -15.94 12.39 24.31
C ARG A 108 -16.78 13.49 24.97
N SER A 109 -16.37 14.01 26.13
CA SER A 109 -17.01 15.15 26.79
C SER A 109 -16.98 16.45 25.97
N GLU A 110 -16.04 16.61 25.04
CA GLU A 110 -15.95 17.76 24.12
C GLU A 110 -16.92 17.68 22.93
N TRP A 111 -17.61 16.54 22.78
CA TRP A 111 -18.51 16.23 21.68
C TRP A 111 -19.95 16.09 22.17
N ARG A 112 -20.90 16.45 21.31
CA ARG A 112 -22.32 16.14 21.49
C ARG A 112 -22.79 15.19 20.41
N GLU A 113 -23.70 14.29 20.77
CA GLU A 113 -24.38 13.44 19.80
C GLU A 113 -25.32 14.30 18.93
N ALA A 114 -25.47 13.88 17.68
CA ALA A 114 -26.33 14.50 16.69
C ALA A 114 -27.05 13.42 15.88
N SER A 115 -28.20 13.77 15.30
CA SER A 115 -28.84 12.90 14.30
C SER A 115 -28.02 12.89 13.00
N TRP A 116 -28.27 11.90 12.13
CA TRP A 116 -27.67 11.90 10.79
C TRP A 116 -28.07 13.11 9.96
N GLU A 117 -29.35 13.50 10.03
CA GLU A 117 -29.87 14.67 9.32
C GLU A 117 -29.15 15.94 9.76
N GLU A 118 -29.06 16.20 11.06
CA GLU A 118 -28.37 17.37 11.61
C GLU A 118 -26.88 17.38 11.24
N ALA A 119 -26.19 16.24 11.38
CA ALA A 119 -24.76 16.15 11.09
C ALA A 119 -24.45 16.38 9.60
N LEU A 120 -25.28 15.84 8.71
CA LEU A 120 -25.14 16.00 7.26
C LEU A 120 -25.49 17.43 6.82
N GLU A 121 -26.57 18.02 7.36
CA GLU A 121 -26.95 19.42 7.07
C GLU A 121 -25.86 20.38 7.54
N TYR A 122 -25.42 20.27 8.80
CA TYR A 122 -24.34 21.09 9.35
C TYR A 122 -23.07 21.01 8.51
N THR A 123 -22.65 19.79 8.15
CA THR A 123 -21.44 19.57 7.35
C THR A 123 -21.58 20.17 5.96
N THR A 124 -22.71 19.91 5.30
CA THR A 124 -22.96 20.38 3.93
C THR A 124 -23.01 21.91 3.88
N ASP A 125 -23.71 22.55 4.81
CA ASP A 125 -23.78 24.00 4.92
C ASP A 125 -22.40 24.64 5.07
N ARG A 126 -21.55 24.08 5.95
CA ARG A 126 -20.19 24.59 6.15
C ARG A 126 -19.31 24.39 4.91
N LEU A 127 -19.39 23.24 4.25
CA LEU A 127 -18.62 22.98 3.03
C LEU A 127 -19.05 23.91 1.88
N VAL A 128 -20.37 24.10 1.69
CA VAL A 128 -20.91 25.01 0.67
C VAL A 128 -20.58 26.47 0.98
N GLU A 129 -20.66 26.90 2.24
CA GLU A 129 -20.25 28.25 2.66
C GLU A 129 -18.77 28.50 2.32
N ILE A 130 -17.89 27.57 2.69
CA ILE A 130 -16.45 27.69 2.42
C ILE A 130 -16.18 27.72 0.92
N TYR A 131 -16.79 26.82 0.16
CA TYR A 131 -16.63 26.79 -1.29
C TYR A 131 -17.14 28.08 -1.96
N LYS A 132 -18.30 28.62 -1.56
CA LYS A 132 -18.81 29.88 -2.11
C LYS A 132 -17.95 31.09 -1.74
N ARG A 133 -17.36 31.09 -0.53
CA ARG A 133 -16.52 32.19 -0.05
C ARG A 133 -15.12 32.17 -0.68
N ASP A 134 -14.49 31.00 -0.72
CA ASP A 134 -13.07 30.85 -0.99
C ASP A 134 -12.78 30.07 -2.29
N GLY A 135 -13.74 29.35 -2.88
CA GLY A 135 -13.56 28.60 -4.12
C GLY A 135 -12.93 27.21 -3.96
N GLU A 136 -12.55 26.60 -5.08
CA GLU A 136 -12.14 25.19 -5.17
C GLU A 136 -10.83 24.87 -4.43
N HIS A 137 -9.90 25.82 -4.40
CA HIS A 137 -8.60 25.62 -3.75
C HIS A 137 -8.70 25.51 -2.22
N ALA A 138 -9.81 25.99 -1.64
CA ALA A 138 -10.07 25.91 -0.22
C ALA A 138 -10.57 24.52 0.24
N MET A 139 -10.93 23.65 -0.70
CA MET A 139 -11.52 22.34 -0.46
C MET A 139 -10.45 21.26 -0.59
N ALA A 140 -10.40 20.33 0.37
CA ALA A 140 -9.52 19.17 0.34
C ALA A 140 -10.18 17.95 0.98
N VAL A 141 -9.74 16.76 0.56
CA VAL A 141 -10.22 15.48 1.09
C VAL A 141 -9.11 14.44 1.19
N TYR A 142 -9.12 13.68 2.28
CA TYR A 142 -8.36 12.46 2.45
C TYR A 142 -9.27 11.25 2.28
N CYS A 143 -8.99 10.50 1.22
CA CYS A 143 -9.59 9.22 0.91
C CYS A 143 -8.97 8.10 1.77
N CYS A 144 -9.48 6.87 1.67
CA CYS A 144 -9.16 5.81 2.63
C CYS A 144 -8.73 4.51 1.96
N ALA A 145 -7.49 4.09 2.17
CA ALA A 145 -7.00 2.79 1.72
C ALA A 145 -7.47 1.60 2.58
N LYS A 146 -8.30 1.84 3.61
CA LYS A 146 -9.04 0.81 4.34
C LYS A 146 -10.48 0.64 3.85
N ALA A 147 -11.05 1.68 3.24
CA ALA A 147 -12.39 1.65 2.65
C ALA A 147 -12.39 0.91 1.31
N THR A 148 -13.57 0.69 0.75
CA THR A 148 -13.76 0.00 -0.53
C THR A 148 -13.36 0.89 -1.71
N ASN A 149 -13.34 0.32 -2.91
CA ASN A 149 -13.09 1.10 -4.13
C ASN A 149 -14.25 2.07 -4.39
N GLU A 150 -15.46 1.62 -4.15
CA GLU A 150 -16.70 2.35 -4.34
C GLU A 150 -16.74 3.60 -3.46
N ASP A 151 -16.36 3.47 -2.17
CA ASP A 151 -16.28 4.61 -1.26
C ASP A 151 -15.25 5.66 -1.73
N ASN A 152 -14.07 5.20 -2.16
CA ASN A 152 -13.03 6.08 -2.68
C ASN A 152 -13.46 6.77 -3.98
N TYR A 153 -14.10 6.03 -4.90
CA TYR A 153 -14.63 6.57 -6.15
C TYR A 153 -15.71 7.63 -5.90
N LEU A 154 -16.65 7.37 -4.99
CA LEU A 154 -17.71 8.32 -4.65
C LEU A 154 -17.12 9.57 -4.01
N LEU A 155 -16.21 9.43 -3.05
CA LEU A 155 -15.64 10.56 -2.33
C LEU A 155 -14.81 11.47 -3.25
N GLN A 156 -13.95 10.90 -4.09
CA GLN A 156 -13.18 11.70 -5.04
C GLN A 156 -14.09 12.38 -6.08
N LYS A 157 -15.17 11.70 -6.50
CA LYS A 157 -16.14 12.25 -7.45
C LYS A 157 -16.86 13.44 -6.85
N ILE A 158 -17.30 13.37 -5.59
CA ILE A 158 -17.93 14.48 -4.88
C ILE A 158 -17.02 15.72 -4.91
N TYR A 159 -15.73 15.57 -4.59
CA TYR A 159 -14.81 16.70 -4.53
C TYR A 159 -14.47 17.29 -5.90
N ARG A 160 -14.33 16.46 -6.93
CA ARG A 160 -14.06 16.93 -8.29
C ARG A 160 -15.30 17.49 -8.99
N ALA A 161 -16.41 16.79 -8.91
CA ALA A 161 -17.63 17.13 -9.64
C ALA A 161 -18.47 18.21 -8.95
N LEU A 162 -18.38 18.38 -7.62
CA LEU A 162 -19.16 19.42 -6.92
C LEU A 162 -18.27 20.60 -6.50
N PHE A 163 -17.12 20.30 -5.88
CA PHE A 163 -16.22 21.33 -5.34
C PHE A 163 -15.09 21.74 -6.30
N ARG A 164 -15.06 21.19 -7.52
CA ARG A 164 -14.11 21.51 -8.60
C ARG A 164 -12.64 21.47 -8.15
N THR A 165 -12.32 20.62 -7.18
CA THR A 165 -10.97 20.53 -6.62
C THR A 165 -10.34 19.18 -6.93
N ASN A 166 -9.04 19.22 -7.21
CA ASN A 166 -8.20 18.03 -7.31
C ASN A 166 -7.39 17.80 -6.04
N ASN A 167 -7.63 18.53 -4.94
CA ASN A 167 -7.00 18.29 -3.63
C ASN A 167 -7.59 17.02 -2.97
N VAL A 168 -7.39 15.90 -3.63
CA VAL A 168 -7.86 14.55 -3.29
C VAL A 168 -6.62 13.68 -3.18
N ASP A 169 -6.33 13.18 -1.99
CA ASP A 169 -5.17 12.30 -1.78
C ASP A 169 -5.47 11.24 -0.71
N HIS A 170 -4.53 10.32 -0.50
CA HIS A 170 -4.60 9.27 0.52
C HIS A 170 -3.21 8.82 0.98
N CYS A 171 -3.18 7.85 1.90
CA CYS A 171 -1.97 7.35 2.54
C CYS A 171 -0.83 6.91 1.59
N THR A 172 -1.09 6.59 0.31
CA THR A 172 -0.01 6.26 -0.66
C THR A 172 1.06 7.33 -0.69
N ARG A 173 0.69 8.60 -0.50
CA ARG A 173 1.62 9.72 -0.51
C ARG A 173 2.74 9.56 0.51
N LEU A 174 2.44 9.02 1.69
CA LEU A 174 3.40 8.79 2.76
C LEU A 174 4.04 7.40 2.66
N CYS A 175 3.41 6.48 1.92
CA CYS A 175 3.90 5.12 1.73
C CYS A 175 4.75 4.97 0.45
N HIS A 176 4.12 4.64 -0.68
CA HIS A 176 4.82 4.20 -1.90
C HIS A 176 4.97 5.27 -2.98
N ALA A 177 4.66 6.51 -2.65
CA ALA A 177 5.05 7.73 -3.36
C ALA A 177 6.22 7.61 -4.36
N GLY A 178 7.44 7.40 -3.84
CA GLY A 178 8.65 7.32 -4.67
C GLY A 178 8.63 6.13 -5.64
N SER A 179 8.04 5.01 -5.23
CA SER A 179 7.87 3.83 -6.08
C SER A 179 6.86 4.06 -7.19
N VAL A 180 5.73 4.72 -6.91
CA VAL A 180 4.73 5.12 -7.91
C VAL A 180 5.38 6.02 -8.97
N THR A 181 6.11 7.04 -8.55
CA THR A 181 6.80 7.94 -9.48
C THR A 181 7.84 7.21 -10.33
N ALA A 182 8.63 6.31 -9.74
CA ALA A 182 9.64 5.55 -10.48
C ALA A 182 8.99 4.60 -11.51
N LEU A 183 7.98 3.83 -11.10
CA LEU A 183 7.32 2.87 -11.99
C LEU A 183 6.55 3.55 -13.12
N LEU A 184 5.86 4.67 -12.86
CA LEU A 184 5.19 5.44 -13.91
C LEU A 184 6.19 5.97 -14.94
N LYS A 185 7.37 6.44 -14.50
CA LYS A 185 8.42 6.91 -15.41
C LYS A 185 9.05 5.79 -16.24
N SER A 186 9.15 4.57 -15.70
CA SER A 186 9.90 3.50 -16.32
C SER A 186 9.04 2.52 -17.13
N ILE A 187 7.89 2.11 -16.61
CA ILE A 187 7.03 1.09 -17.22
C ILE A 187 5.58 1.55 -17.40
N ASN A 188 5.31 2.85 -17.20
CA ASN A 188 3.98 3.46 -17.32
C ASN A 188 2.86 2.74 -16.54
N SER A 189 3.22 2.23 -15.36
CA SER A 189 2.28 1.61 -14.41
C SER A 189 2.68 2.00 -13.00
N ALA A 190 1.72 2.04 -12.08
CA ALA A 190 1.98 2.26 -10.66
C ALA A 190 1.81 0.99 -9.81
N ALA A 191 1.44 -0.13 -10.42
CA ALA A 191 1.16 -1.39 -9.74
C ALA A 191 2.43 -2.27 -9.62
N MET A 192 2.32 -3.40 -8.92
CA MET A 192 3.27 -4.49 -9.06
C MET A 192 3.23 -5.02 -10.50
N SER A 193 4.39 -5.37 -11.07
CA SER A 193 4.42 -5.89 -12.45
C SER A 193 3.94 -7.34 -12.55
N ASN A 194 3.96 -8.07 -11.43
CA ASN A 194 3.66 -9.50 -11.34
C ASN A 194 2.85 -9.80 -10.07
N THR A 195 2.28 -11.00 -10.02
CA THR A 195 1.60 -11.49 -8.82
C THR A 195 2.64 -11.94 -7.79
N ALA A 196 2.53 -11.49 -6.54
CA ALA A 196 3.50 -11.85 -5.49
C ALA A 196 3.64 -13.37 -5.27
N ALA A 197 2.56 -14.12 -5.45
CA ALA A 197 2.54 -15.58 -5.33
C ALA A 197 3.43 -16.29 -6.37
N GLU A 198 3.79 -15.63 -7.48
CA GLU A 198 4.74 -16.17 -8.47
C GLU A 198 6.16 -16.32 -7.88
N VAL A 199 6.44 -15.81 -6.68
CA VAL A 199 7.73 -16.02 -6.00
C VAL A 199 8.06 -17.49 -5.81
N ILE A 200 7.05 -18.36 -5.71
CA ILE A 200 7.25 -19.82 -5.60
C ILE A 200 7.93 -20.42 -6.84
N ASP A 201 7.75 -19.74 -7.98
CA ASP A 201 8.32 -20.11 -9.27
C ASP A 201 9.60 -19.32 -9.58
N SER A 202 10.10 -18.46 -8.69
CA SER A 202 11.33 -17.70 -8.90
C SER A 202 12.56 -18.56 -8.61
N ASP A 203 13.66 -18.39 -9.34
CA ASP A 203 14.95 -19.03 -9.02
C ASP A 203 15.91 -18.10 -8.25
N CYS A 204 15.70 -16.79 -8.31
CA CYS A 204 16.37 -15.81 -7.47
C CYS A 204 15.46 -14.61 -7.19
N PHE A 205 15.42 -14.15 -5.94
CA PHE A 205 14.70 -12.92 -5.62
C PHE A 205 15.41 -12.05 -4.61
N ILE A 206 15.23 -10.74 -4.77
CA ILE A 206 15.75 -9.71 -3.87
C ILE A 206 14.61 -9.25 -2.96
N ILE A 207 14.87 -9.18 -1.67
CA ILE A 207 14.06 -8.44 -0.70
C ILE A 207 14.88 -7.23 -0.25
N THR A 208 14.34 -6.02 -0.39
CA THR A 208 15.03 -4.81 0.08
C THR A 208 14.09 -3.79 0.72
N GLY A 209 14.50 -3.23 1.86
CA GLY A 209 13.70 -2.26 2.60
C GLY A 209 12.30 -2.77 2.95
N SER A 210 12.16 -4.08 3.22
CA SER A 210 10.89 -4.75 3.49
C SER A 210 11.08 -5.90 4.46
N ASN A 211 10.11 -6.12 5.36
CA ASN A 211 10.09 -7.24 6.29
C ASN A 211 8.81 -8.09 6.10
N PRO A 212 8.74 -8.94 5.07
CA PRO A 212 7.51 -9.62 4.70
C PRO A 212 7.04 -10.64 5.74
N SER A 213 7.90 -11.18 6.61
CA SER A 213 7.44 -12.11 7.65
C SER A 213 6.51 -11.46 8.69
N GLU A 214 6.69 -10.16 8.94
CA GLU A 214 5.84 -9.37 9.83
C GLU A 214 4.74 -8.58 9.09
N ASN A 215 5.12 -7.95 7.98
CA ASN A 215 4.27 -6.98 7.29
C ASN A 215 3.29 -7.67 6.33
N HIS A 216 3.73 -8.73 5.66
CA HIS A 216 2.96 -9.48 4.65
C HIS A 216 3.09 -11.00 4.85
N PRO A 217 2.67 -11.56 6.00
CA PRO A 217 3.13 -12.89 6.43
C PRO A 217 2.82 -14.02 5.45
N ILE A 218 1.74 -13.92 4.67
CA ILE A 218 1.41 -14.92 3.64
C ILE A 218 2.42 -14.90 2.49
N ILE A 219 2.84 -13.71 2.02
CA ILE A 219 3.92 -13.58 1.04
C ILE A 219 5.22 -14.08 1.67
N GLY A 220 5.49 -13.75 2.94
CA GLY A 220 6.65 -14.26 3.67
C GLY A 220 6.70 -15.80 3.75
N LEU A 221 5.55 -16.46 3.97
CA LEU A 221 5.45 -17.92 3.94
C LEU A 221 5.75 -18.50 2.55
N GLN A 222 5.24 -17.86 1.49
CA GLN A 222 5.51 -18.27 0.11
C GLN A 222 6.99 -18.09 -0.25
N MET A 223 7.62 -17.00 0.20
CA MET A 223 9.07 -16.76 0.03
C MET A 223 9.92 -17.81 0.74
N LYS A 224 9.58 -18.18 1.98
CA LYS A 224 10.27 -19.26 2.70
C LYS A 224 10.12 -20.59 1.97
N ALA A 225 8.91 -20.90 1.51
CA ALA A 225 8.65 -22.11 0.72
C ALA A 225 9.47 -22.11 -0.58
N ALA A 226 9.59 -20.99 -1.28
CA ALA A 226 10.41 -20.85 -2.48
C ALA A 226 11.87 -21.26 -2.21
N VAL A 227 12.45 -20.76 -1.12
CA VAL A 227 13.81 -21.13 -0.71
C VAL A 227 13.91 -22.59 -0.28
N GLU A 228 13.12 -23.01 0.72
CA GLU A 228 13.30 -24.32 1.37
C GLU A 228 12.84 -25.51 0.52
N LYS A 229 11.78 -25.33 -0.28
CA LYS A 229 11.16 -26.42 -1.04
C LYS A 229 11.54 -26.41 -2.51
N TYR A 230 11.82 -25.24 -3.08
CA TYR A 230 12.09 -25.08 -4.52
C TYR A 230 13.52 -24.59 -4.82
N GLY A 231 14.33 -24.33 -3.79
CA GLY A 231 15.75 -24.03 -3.93
C GLY A 231 16.06 -22.62 -4.43
N SER A 232 15.08 -21.71 -4.44
CA SER A 232 15.26 -20.32 -4.85
C SER A 232 16.36 -19.63 -4.03
N LYS A 233 17.13 -18.76 -4.67
CA LYS A 233 18.16 -17.95 -3.97
C LYS A 233 17.57 -16.63 -3.51
N LEU A 234 17.60 -16.39 -2.20
CA LEU A 234 17.15 -15.14 -1.61
C LEU A 234 18.35 -14.21 -1.33
N ILE A 235 18.29 -12.99 -1.84
CA ILE A 235 19.20 -11.89 -1.50
C ILE A 235 18.44 -10.88 -0.63
N VAL A 236 18.89 -10.64 0.59
CA VAL A 236 18.31 -9.61 1.47
C VAL A 236 19.23 -8.39 1.51
N ILE A 237 18.70 -7.23 1.14
CA ILE A 237 19.39 -5.94 1.18
C ILE A 237 18.65 -5.05 2.18
N ASP A 238 18.99 -5.18 3.46
CA ASP A 238 18.36 -4.47 4.58
C ASP A 238 19.40 -4.20 5.69
N PRO A 239 19.44 -3.01 6.31
CA PRO A 239 20.33 -2.71 7.44
C PRO A 239 20.14 -3.65 8.62
N ARG A 240 18.93 -4.21 8.80
CA ARG A 240 18.60 -5.07 9.92
C ARG A 240 18.67 -6.52 9.51
N LYS A 241 19.08 -7.38 10.44
CA LYS A 241 18.92 -8.83 10.29
C LYS A 241 17.47 -9.22 10.57
N ILE A 242 16.62 -9.08 9.56
CA ILE A 242 15.22 -9.55 9.62
C ILE A 242 15.16 -11.08 9.56
N GLU A 243 14.02 -11.69 9.93
CA GLU A 243 13.85 -13.15 9.92
C GLU A 243 14.16 -13.79 8.56
N MET A 244 13.87 -13.08 7.46
CA MET A 244 14.19 -13.57 6.12
C MET A 244 15.69 -13.77 5.87
N CYS A 245 16.58 -13.14 6.66
CA CYS A 245 18.02 -13.36 6.57
C CYS A 245 18.41 -14.80 6.93
N ASP A 246 17.64 -15.51 7.77
CA ASP A 246 17.93 -16.90 8.13
C ASP A 246 17.67 -17.88 6.96
N PHE A 247 16.94 -17.42 5.93
CA PHE A 247 16.69 -18.14 4.67
C PHE A 247 17.52 -17.57 3.51
N ALA A 248 18.28 -16.50 3.73
CA ALA A 248 18.95 -15.78 2.65
C ALA A 248 20.25 -16.49 2.24
N ALA A 249 20.50 -16.55 0.94
CA ALA A 249 21.80 -16.91 0.41
C ALA A 249 22.82 -15.79 0.67
N LEU A 250 22.38 -14.53 0.58
CA LEU A 250 23.19 -13.35 0.86
C LEU A 250 22.41 -12.32 1.66
N TRP A 251 23.07 -11.71 2.65
CA TRP A 251 22.56 -10.54 3.36
C TRP A 251 23.54 -9.39 3.23
N LEU A 252 23.08 -8.27 2.69
CA LEU A 252 23.85 -7.04 2.47
C LEU A 252 23.38 -5.97 3.47
N PRO A 253 24.06 -5.82 4.63
CA PRO A 253 23.67 -4.90 5.69
C PRO A 253 24.11 -3.45 5.39
N LEU A 254 23.46 -2.80 4.44
CA LEU A 254 23.79 -1.41 4.11
C LEU A 254 23.50 -0.45 5.26
N LYS A 255 24.25 0.66 5.32
CA LYS A 255 23.90 1.82 6.13
C LYS A 255 22.58 2.43 5.63
N PRO A 256 21.61 2.76 6.51
CA PRO A 256 20.35 3.38 6.09
C PRO A 256 20.57 4.63 5.22
N GLY A 257 19.82 4.72 4.11
CA GLY A 257 19.93 5.83 3.15
C GLY A 257 20.97 5.63 2.04
N THR A 258 21.75 4.54 2.04
CA THR A 258 22.82 4.28 1.05
C THR A 258 22.45 3.28 -0.05
N ASN A 259 21.15 3.09 -0.30
CA ASN A 259 20.63 2.15 -1.31
C ASN A 259 21.15 2.41 -2.73
N VAL A 260 21.13 3.68 -3.17
CA VAL A 260 21.48 4.08 -4.55
C VAL A 260 22.92 3.64 -4.92
N PRO A 261 23.95 3.89 -4.10
CA PRO A 261 25.29 3.35 -4.33
C PRO A 261 25.33 1.83 -4.49
N VAL A 262 24.65 1.07 -3.62
CA VAL A 262 24.66 -0.41 -3.66
C VAL A 262 24.03 -0.92 -4.95
N PHE A 263 22.84 -0.41 -5.33
CA PHE A 263 22.16 -0.87 -6.54
C PHE A 263 22.93 -0.51 -7.82
N ASN A 264 23.52 0.69 -7.88
CA ASN A 264 24.34 1.06 -9.04
C ASN A 264 25.67 0.30 -9.09
N ALA A 265 26.23 -0.10 -7.94
CA ALA A 265 27.40 -0.99 -7.93
C ALA A 265 27.06 -2.41 -8.38
N MET A 266 25.88 -2.92 -8.05
CA MET A 266 25.39 -4.16 -8.66
C MET A 266 25.24 -4.00 -10.18
N ALA A 267 24.64 -2.91 -10.65
CA ALA A 267 24.50 -2.62 -12.09
C ALA A 267 25.86 -2.52 -12.79
N HIS A 268 26.84 -1.85 -12.17
CA HIS A 268 28.21 -1.73 -12.65
C HIS A 268 28.86 -3.11 -12.86
N VAL A 269 28.70 -4.03 -11.91
CA VAL A 269 29.20 -5.41 -12.04
C VAL A 269 28.51 -6.15 -13.19
N ILE A 270 27.19 -6.06 -13.30
CA ILE A 270 26.42 -6.71 -14.37
C ILE A 270 26.89 -6.25 -15.75
N VAL A 271 27.12 -4.95 -15.92
CA VAL A 271 27.59 -4.36 -17.19
C VAL A 271 29.02 -4.77 -17.49
N ASN A 272 29.95 -4.63 -16.54
CA ASN A 272 31.37 -4.88 -16.76
C ASN A 272 31.73 -6.35 -16.94
N GLU A 273 30.93 -7.26 -16.38
CA GLU A 273 31.09 -8.70 -16.58
C GLU A 273 30.33 -9.24 -17.81
N GLY A 274 29.65 -8.36 -18.57
CA GLY A 274 28.90 -8.77 -19.75
C GLY A 274 27.66 -9.64 -19.44
N LEU A 275 27.09 -9.50 -18.24
CA LEU A 275 25.91 -10.26 -17.79
C LEU A 275 24.57 -9.61 -18.19
N VAL A 276 24.61 -8.58 -19.03
CA VAL A 276 23.44 -7.87 -19.52
C VAL A 276 22.66 -8.74 -20.50
N ASN A 277 21.34 -8.80 -20.34
CA ASN A 277 20.44 -9.34 -21.34
C ASN A 277 20.32 -8.35 -22.53
N ARG A 278 21.24 -8.48 -23.50
CA ARG A 278 21.34 -7.58 -24.65
C ARG A 278 20.07 -7.55 -25.50
N GLU A 279 19.50 -8.72 -25.78
CA GLU A 279 18.27 -8.83 -26.57
C GLU A 279 17.12 -8.05 -25.93
N PHE A 280 16.91 -8.20 -24.62
CA PHE A 280 15.89 -7.45 -23.91
C PHE A 280 16.16 -5.95 -23.91
N VAL A 281 17.40 -5.55 -23.59
CA VAL A 281 17.78 -4.13 -23.52
C VAL A 281 17.56 -3.45 -24.87
N GLU A 282 18.00 -4.07 -25.97
CA GLU A 282 17.86 -3.52 -27.32
C GLU A 282 16.40 -3.47 -27.79
N ALA A 283 15.60 -4.49 -27.47
CA ALA A 283 14.22 -4.60 -27.95
C ALA A 283 13.19 -3.83 -27.09
N ARG A 284 13.45 -3.62 -25.80
CA ARG A 284 12.42 -3.19 -24.82
C ARG A 284 12.82 -1.98 -23.99
N THR A 285 14.02 -1.42 -24.15
CA THR A 285 14.49 -0.29 -23.35
C THR A 285 15.07 0.83 -24.22
N THR A 286 15.26 2.01 -23.63
CA THR A 286 15.96 3.14 -24.25
C THR A 286 16.94 3.75 -23.25
N GLY A 287 17.93 4.50 -23.74
CA GLY A 287 18.90 5.21 -22.88
C GLY A 287 20.01 4.35 -22.26
N TYR A 288 20.16 3.08 -22.67
CA TYR A 288 21.18 2.18 -22.13
C TYR A 288 22.60 2.74 -22.21
N ALA A 289 23.00 3.28 -23.37
CA ALA A 289 24.36 3.78 -23.58
C ALA A 289 24.71 4.95 -22.63
N ASP A 290 23.76 5.85 -22.36
CA ASP A 290 23.97 6.97 -21.45
C ASP A 290 23.91 6.52 -20.00
N TYR A 291 23.06 5.55 -19.66
CA TYR A 291 23.03 4.96 -18.33
C TYR A 291 24.37 4.28 -17.98
N VAL A 292 24.95 3.49 -18.89
CA VAL A 292 26.23 2.80 -18.65
C VAL A 292 27.35 3.78 -18.32
N LYS A 293 27.46 4.92 -19.02
CA LYS A 293 28.46 5.95 -18.73
C LYS A 293 28.36 6.48 -17.30
N THR A 294 27.16 6.48 -16.71
CA THR A 294 26.96 6.96 -15.34
C THR A 294 27.49 5.97 -14.29
N LEU A 295 27.69 4.70 -14.67
CA LEU A 295 28.10 3.63 -13.76
C LEU A 295 29.58 3.62 -13.43
N ASP A 296 30.44 4.32 -14.18
CA ASP A 296 31.91 4.30 -14.01
C ASP A 296 32.34 4.61 -12.57
N LYS A 297 31.66 5.56 -11.91
CA LYS A 297 31.94 5.94 -10.51
C LYS A 297 31.45 4.89 -9.51
N PHE A 298 30.41 4.12 -9.83
CA PHE A 298 29.75 3.21 -8.90
C PHE A 298 30.42 1.84 -8.86
N THR A 299 31.73 1.80 -8.60
CA THR A 299 32.43 0.53 -8.40
C THR A 299 31.99 -0.14 -7.08
N PRO A 300 32.13 -1.47 -6.92
CA PRO A 300 31.89 -2.13 -5.64
C PRO A 300 32.69 -1.53 -4.48
N GLY A 301 33.94 -1.09 -4.72
CA GLY A 301 34.75 -0.42 -3.71
C GLY A 301 34.21 0.94 -3.28
N TYR A 302 33.69 1.73 -4.23
CA TYR A 302 33.01 2.99 -3.91
C TYR A 302 31.72 2.77 -3.10
N ALA A 303 30.94 1.75 -3.47
CA ALA A 303 29.74 1.42 -2.72
C ALA A 303 30.05 0.89 -1.31
N GLU A 304 31.11 0.11 -1.13
CA GLU A 304 31.58 -0.35 0.18
C GLU A 304 31.94 0.83 1.09
N GLU A 305 32.69 1.81 0.59
CA GLU A 305 33.06 3.01 1.35
C GLU A 305 31.83 3.79 1.87
N ILE A 306 30.79 3.93 1.04
CA ILE A 306 29.61 4.71 1.41
C ILE A 306 28.62 3.91 2.25
N SER A 307 28.35 2.67 1.83
CA SER A 307 27.26 1.85 2.39
C SER A 307 27.71 0.95 3.54
N GLY A 308 29.01 0.66 3.65
CA GLY A 308 29.55 -0.32 4.58
C GLY A 308 29.30 -1.79 4.20
N VAL A 309 28.66 -2.05 3.05
CA VAL A 309 28.49 -3.42 2.55
C VAL A 309 29.79 -3.91 1.92
N ASP A 310 30.26 -5.08 2.33
CA ASP A 310 31.44 -5.73 1.74
C ASP A 310 31.30 -5.81 0.20
N ARG A 311 32.32 -5.31 -0.51
CA ARG A 311 32.33 -5.24 -1.98
C ARG A 311 32.11 -6.60 -2.64
N ASN A 312 32.58 -7.68 -2.02
CA ASN A 312 32.44 -9.04 -2.54
C ASN A 312 30.99 -9.51 -2.45
N LEU A 313 30.26 -9.16 -1.38
CA LEU A 313 28.82 -9.42 -1.28
C LEU A 313 28.03 -8.68 -2.36
N ILE A 314 28.41 -7.45 -2.68
CA ILE A 314 27.80 -6.68 -3.79
C ILE A 314 28.03 -7.40 -5.13
N ILE A 315 29.27 -7.83 -5.39
CA ILE A 315 29.63 -8.56 -6.61
C ILE A 315 28.87 -9.89 -6.70
N GLU A 316 28.81 -10.64 -5.61
CA GLU A 316 28.13 -11.94 -5.56
C GLU A 316 26.62 -11.78 -5.77
N ALA A 317 25.99 -10.81 -5.11
CA ALA A 317 24.57 -10.50 -5.29
C ALA A 317 24.25 -10.09 -6.74
N ALA A 318 25.10 -9.27 -7.35
CA ALA A 318 24.95 -8.85 -8.75
C ALA A 318 25.00 -10.03 -9.72
N ARG A 319 26.00 -10.91 -9.56
CA ARG A 319 26.15 -12.13 -10.35
C ARG A 319 25.00 -13.10 -10.14
N MET A 320 24.59 -13.30 -8.90
CA MET A 320 23.49 -14.20 -8.53
C MET A 320 22.17 -13.74 -9.17
N TYR A 321 21.83 -12.46 -9.03
CA TYR A 321 20.61 -11.92 -9.62
C TYR A 321 20.66 -11.92 -11.15
N ALA A 322 21.78 -11.54 -11.78
CA ALA A 322 21.87 -11.46 -13.23
C ALA A 322 21.90 -12.82 -13.96
N ARG A 323 22.37 -13.88 -13.29
CA ARG A 323 22.38 -15.24 -13.85
C ARG A 323 21.08 -15.99 -13.65
N ALA A 324 20.17 -15.46 -12.85
CA ALA A 324 18.85 -16.02 -12.65
C ALA A 324 18.07 -16.02 -13.97
N GLN A 325 17.25 -17.03 -14.21
CA GLN A 325 16.32 -17.07 -15.33
C GLN A 325 15.03 -16.31 -15.01
N ARG A 326 14.63 -16.36 -13.73
CA ARG A 326 13.36 -15.87 -13.17
C ARG A 326 13.63 -15.03 -11.92
N GLY A 327 14.33 -13.91 -12.14
CA GLY A 327 14.66 -12.92 -11.12
C GLY A 327 13.47 -12.04 -10.71
N MET A 328 13.20 -11.92 -9.41
CA MET A 328 12.17 -11.00 -8.88
C MET A 328 12.76 -10.01 -7.88
N ILE A 329 12.19 -8.80 -7.82
CA ILE A 329 12.56 -7.79 -6.82
C ILE A 329 11.33 -7.41 -6.01
N PHE A 330 11.42 -7.53 -4.69
CA PHE A 330 10.42 -7.11 -3.72
C PHE A 330 10.97 -5.99 -2.85
N TRP A 331 10.21 -4.89 -2.74
CA TRP A 331 10.63 -3.79 -1.86
C TRP A 331 9.49 -3.13 -1.12
N GLY A 332 9.84 -2.41 -0.06
CA GLY A 332 8.90 -1.73 0.80
C GLY A 332 9.36 -0.33 1.19
N MET A 333 9.11 -0.01 2.45
CA MET A 333 9.26 1.33 3.01
C MET A 333 10.72 1.77 3.17
N GLY A 334 11.66 0.84 3.34
CA GLY A 334 13.10 1.15 3.39
C GLY A 334 13.67 1.66 2.06
N ILE A 335 12.86 1.63 0.99
CA ILE A 335 13.16 2.25 -0.30
C ILE A 335 12.35 3.53 -0.47
N SER A 336 11.02 3.49 -0.29
CA SER A 336 10.16 4.62 -0.66
C SER A 336 10.18 5.79 0.32
N GLN A 337 10.40 5.56 1.62
CA GLN A 337 10.43 6.59 2.68
C GLN A 337 11.82 7.15 2.93
N LEU A 338 12.52 7.50 1.85
CA LEU A 338 13.82 8.14 1.89
C LEU A 338 13.79 9.41 1.03
N SER A 339 14.65 10.38 1.35
CA SER A 339 14.84 11.57 0.51
C SER A 339 15.19 11.23 -0.94
N HIS A 340 15.79 10.06 -1.17
CA HIS A 340 16.13 9.53 -2.49
C HIS A 340 15.26 8.31 -2.89
N GLY A 341 14.01 8.22 -2.42
CA GLY A 341 13.18 7.03 -2.61
C GLY A 341 12.84 6.72 -4.07
N THR A 342 12.59 7.74 -4.89
CA THR A 342 12.41 7.59 -6.35
C THR A 342 13.69 7.06 -7.01
N ALA A 343 14.86 7.61 -6.67
CA ALA A 343 16.14 7.18 -7.22
C ALA A 343 16.49 5.74 -6.80
N SER A 344 16.19 5.37 -5.55
CA SER A 344 16.38 4.01 -5.04
C SER A 344 15.49 3.01 -5.78
N SER A 345 14.23 3.37 -6.02
CA SER A 345 13.30 2.54 -6.81
C SER A 345 13.76 2.41 -8.26
N LEU A 346 14.25 3.50 -8.88
CA LEU A 346 14.83 3.46 -10.24
C LEU A 346 16.05 2.54 -10.32
N GLY A 347 16.92 2.54 -9.30
CA GLY A 347 18.07 1.62 -9.24
C GLY A 347 17.65 0.16 -9.33
N LEU A 348 16.59 -0.23 -8.62
CA LEU A 348 16.02 -1.59 -8.70
C LEU A 348 15.43 -1.88 -10.09
N ILE A 349 14.71 -0.92 -10.67
CA ILE A 349 14.14 -1.04 -12.02
C ILE A 349 15.25 -1.23 -13.05
N HIS A 350 16.34 -0.48 -12.94
CA HIS A 350 17.48 -0.62 -13.85
C HIS A 350 18.12 -2.01 -13.74
N LEU A 351 18.26 -2.57 -12.54
CA LEU A 351 18.73 -3.97 -12.39
C LEU A 351 17.82 -4.95 -13.13
N ALA A 352 16.49 -4.80 -13.00
CA ALA A 352 15.54 -5.64 -13.72
C ALA A 352 15.58 -5.44 -15.25
N PHE A 353 15.80 -4.22 -15.72
CA PHE A 353 15.96 -3.92 -17.14
C PHE A 353 17.25 -4.49 -17.73
N LEU A 354 18.38 -4.37 -17.02
CA LEU A 354 19.66 -4.96 -17.44
C LEU A 354 19.59 -6.48 -17.58
N THR A 355 18.70 -7.13 -16.84
CA THR A 355 18.60 -8.60 -16.75
C THR A 355 17.40 -9.18 -17.50
N GLY A 356 16.50 -8.34 -18.03
CA GLY A 356 15.27 -8.81 -18.68
C GLY A 356 14.28 -9.48 -17.72
N HIS A 357 14.27 -9.05 -16.46
CA HIS A 357 13.40 -9.54 -15.40
C HIS A 357 12.11 -8.72 -15.27
N VAL A 358 11.49 -8.37 -16.38
CA VAL A 358 10.17 -7.71 -16.44
C VAL A 358 9.37 -8.28 -17.61
N GLY A 359 8.06 -8.46 -17.42
CA GLY A 359 7.15 -8.91 -18.49
C GLY A 359 7.11 -10.41 -18.72
N ARG A 360 7.69 -11.21 -17.80
CA ARG A 360 7.66 -12.69 -17.83
C ARG A 360 7.14 -13.23 -16.50
N LYS A 361 6.55 -14.43 -16.51
CA LYS A 361 6.12 -15.14 -15.30
C LYS A 361 7.29 -15.32 -14.33
N ALA A 362 7.06 -15.12 -13.04
CA ALA A 362 8.05 -15.22 -11.97
C ALA A 362 9.29 -14.34 -12.18
N THR A 363 9.07 -13.17 -12.81
CA THR A 363 10.04 -12.07 -12.81
C THR A 363 9.41 -10.84 -12.15
N GLY A 364 10.06 -9.68 -12.21
CA GLY A 364 9.35 -8.43 -12.07
C GLY A 364 9.67 -7.60 -10.84
N LEU A 365 8.90 -6.52 -10.74
CA LEU A 365 9.07 -5.37 -9.87
C LEU A 365 7.86 -5.28 -8.92
N ASN A 366 8.10 -5.57 -7.65
CA ASN A 366 7.05 -5.86 -6.68
C ASN A 366 7.14 -4.92 -5.46
N PRO A 367 6.65 -3.66 -5.55
CA PRO A 367 6.45 -2.82 -4.37
C PRO A 367 5.37 -3.45 -3.47
N LEU A 368 5.76 -4.01 -2.34
CA LEU A 368 4.85 -4.65 -1.39
C LEU A 368 3.99 -3.62 -0.67
N ARG A 369 2.81 -3.37 -1.24
CA ARG A 369 1.84 -2.37 -0.76
C ARG A 369 1.35 -2.66 0.66
N GLY A 370 1.28 -1.61 1.48
CA GLY A 370 0.96 -1.70 2.91
C GLY A 370 -0.49 -2.06 3.23
N GLN A 371 -1.42 -1.12 3.06
CA GLN A 371 -2.84 -1.29 3.46
C GLN A 371 -3.64 -2.11 2.43
N ASN A 372 -4.73 -2.75 2.87
CA ASN A 372 -5.52 -3.71 2.09
C ASN A 372 -6.03 -3.16 0.75
N ASN A 373 -6.41 -1.89 0.70
CA ASN A 373 -6.99 -1.29 -0.52
C ASN A 373 -6.22 -0.05 -1.00
N VAL A 374 -4.93 0.05 -0.68
CA VAL A 374 -4.11 1.18 -1.12
C VAL A 374 -3.94 1.22 -2.65
N GLN A 375 -3.91 0.06 -3.30
CA GLN A 375 -3.91 -0.04 -4.75
C GLN A 375 -5.25 0.45 -5.30
N GLY A 376 -6.36 -0.09 -4.78
CA GLY A 376 -7.70 0.25 -5.25
C GLY A 376 -8.10 1.71 -5.03
N ALA A 377 -7.74 2.33 -3.89
CA ALA A 377 -7.94 3.77 -3.69
C ALA A 377 -7.22 4.60 -4.78
N SER A 378 -5.98 4.23 -5.12
CA SER A 378 -5.25 4.84 -6.23
C SER A 378 -5.91 4.57 -7.58
N ASP A 379 -6.36 3.34 -7.84
CA ASP A 379 -7.06 2.97 -9.09
C ASP A 379 -8.34 3.79 -9.27
N MET A 380 -9.03 4.11 -8.17
CA MET A 380 -10.25 4.92 -8.17
C MET A 380 -9.98 6.42 -8.23
N GLY A 381 -8.74 6.84 -8.49
CA GLY A 381 -8.39 8.24 -8.67
C GLY A 381 -8.30 9.03 -7.36
N ALA A 382 -8.14 8.39 -6.21
CA ALA A 382 -7.90 9.10 -4.94
C ALA A 382 -6.49 9.73 -4.87
N MET A 383 -6.04 10.39 -5.94
CA MET A 383 -4.73 11.03 -6.07
C MET A 383 -4.89 12.38 -6.74
N PRO A 384 -4.05 13.38 -6.43
CA PRO A 384 -4.32 14.75 -6.84
C PRO A 384 -4.10 15.03 -8.33
N PHE A 385 -3.58 14.07 -9.07
CA PHE A 385 -3.20 14.20 -10.47
C PHE A 385 -3.89 13.18 -11.39
N PHE A 386 -4.71 12.29 -10.83
CA PHE A 386 -5.39 11.25 -11.63
C PHE A 386 -6.90 11.18 -11.36
N TYR A 387 -7.67 11.05 -12.43
CA TYR A 387 -8.99 10.42 -12.43
C TYR A 387 -8.86 8.88 -12.29
N PRO A 388 -9.98 8.14 -12.07
CA PRO A 388 -9.94 6.68 -12.05
C PRO A 388 -9.25 6.07 -13.28
N GLY A 389 -8.51 4.99 -13.07
CA GLY A 389 -7.74 4.30 -14.10
C GLY A 389 -6.43 5.00 -14.50
N TYR A 390 -5.83 5.79 -13.61
CA TYR A 390 -4.57 6.50 -13.85
C TYR A 390 -4.61 7.49 -15.03
N GLN A 391 -5.77 8.12 -15.25
CA GLN A 391 -5.95 9.13 -16.29
C GLN A 391 -5.60 10.52 -15.77
N TRP A 392 -4.62 11.18 -16.38
CA TRP A 392 -4.16 12.51 -15.94
C TRP A 392 -5.28 13.53 -15.94
N VAL A 393 -5.39 14.33 -14.86
CA VAL A 393 -6.40 15.38 -14.73
C VAL A 393 -6.13 16.61 -15.61
N ASP A 394 -4.87 16.79 -16.00
CA ASP A 394 -4.38 17.87 -16.86
C ASP A 394 -4.32 17.47 -18.34
N ASP A 395 -4.80 16.28 -18.69
CA ASP A 395 -5.07 15.88 -20.07
C ASP A 395 -6.50 16.27 -20.46
N GLU A 396 -6.63 17.08 -21.51
CA GLU A 396 -7.91 17.66 -21.90
C GLU A 396 -8.90 16.60 -22.43
N THR A 397 -8.41 15.55 -23.09
CA THR A 397 -9.27 14.47 -23.59
C THR A 397 -9.87 13.69 -22.42
N ASN A 398 -9.05 13.37 -21.42
CA ASN A 398 -9.51 12.73 -20.20
C ASN A 398 -10.54 13.61 -19.48
N ALA A 399 -10.25 14.91 -19.29
CA ALA A 399 -11.15 15.83 -18.62
C ALA A 399 -12.53 15.90 -19.29
N GLN A 400 -12.59 16.01 -20.61
CA GLN A 400 -13.84 16.03 -21.38
C GLN A 400 -14.64 14.73 -21.24
N ASN A 401 -13.97 13.58 -21.27
CA ASN A 401 -14.62 12.28 -21.08
C ASN A 401 -15.26 12.19 -19.68
N TRP A 402 -14.56 12.65 -18.64
CA TRP A 402 -15.07 12.65 -17.27
C TRP A 402 -16.18 13.69 -17.06
N GLU A 403 -16.11 14.84 -17.73
CA GLU A 403 -17.19 15.84 -17.73
C GLU A 403 -18.48 15.25 -18.27
N GLN A 404 -18.42 14.62 -19.44
CA GLN A 404 -19.56 13.96 -20.04
C GLN A 404 -20.09 12.84 -19.14
N LEU A 405 -19.22 11.99 -18.60
CA LEU A 405 -19.62 10.86 -17.76
C LEU A 405 -20.27 11.30 -16.44
N TRP A 406 -19.83 12.42 -15.87
CA TRP A 406 -20.34 12.94 -14.61
C TRP A 406 -21.44 14.00 -14.78
N ASN A 407 -21.86 14.30 -16.02
CA ASN A 407 -22.81 15.36 -16.35
C ASN A 407 -22.37 16.73 -15.79
N VAL A 408 -21.07 17.01 -15.91
CA VAL A 408 -20.48 18.32 -15.60
C VAL A 408 -20.43 19.13 -16.89
N GLU A 409 -20.72 20.43 -16.78
CA GLU A 409 -20.62 21.38 -17.89
C GLU A 409 -19.23 21.35 -18.55
N PRO A 410 -19.13 21.51 -19.89
CA PRO A 410 -17.83 21.55 -20.57
C PRO A 410 -16.90 22.62 -19.96
N GLY A 411 -15.70 22.23 -19.57
CA GLY A 411 -14.75 23.11 -18.88
C GLY A 411 -14.97 23.25 -17.37
N GLY A 412 -15.96 22.58 -16.78
CA GLY A 412 -16.28 22.63 -15.36
C GLY A 412 -15.31 21.88 -14.44
N LEU A 413 -14.68 20.79 -14.89
CA LEU A 413 -13.67 20.10 -14.09
C LEU A 413 -12.34 20.86 -14.03
N ASN A 414 -11.59 20.73 -12.94
CA ASN A 414 -10.33 21.44 -12.80
C ASN A 414 -9.19 20.72 -13.54
N ARG A 415 -8.50 21.43 -14.43
CA ARG A 415 -7.33 20.91 -15.18
C ARG A 415 -6.01 21.06 -14.42
N LYS A 416 -6.01 21.69 -13.24
CA LYS A 416 -4.81 21.82 -12.40
C LYS A 416 -4.70 20.61 -11.48
N ARG A 417 -3.50 20.04 -11.42
CA ARG A 417 -3.17 19.01 -10.41
C ARG A 417 -3.34 19.62 -9.02
N GLY A 418 -3.95 18.84 -8.12
CA GLY A 418 -4.17 19.26 -6.75
C GLY A 418 -2.94 19.15 -5.87
N LEU A 419 -3.13 19.57 -4.63
CA LEU A 419 -2.15 19.43 -3.57
C LEU A 419 -2.11 17.99 -3.07
N THR A 420 -0.91 17.50 -2.78
CA THR A 420 -0.69 16.24 -2.05
C THR A 420 -1.00 16.39 -0.57
N THR A 421 -1.19 15.27 0.13
CA THR A 421 -1.41 15.21 1.59
C THR A 421 -0.46 16.11 2.39
N THR A 422 0.84 16.08 2.09
CA THR A 422 1.84 16.90 2.78
C THR A 422 1.72 18.39 2.45
N GLU A 423 1.29 18.71 1.23
CA GLU A 423 1.08 20.08 0.79
C GLU A 423 -0.23 20.65 1.35
N ILE A 424 -1.29 19.86 1.45
CA ILE A 424 -2.61 20.27 1.98
C ILE A 424 -2.47 20.88 3.38
N LEU A 425 -1.73 20.21 4.28
CA LEU A 425 -1.50 20.73 5.63
C LEU A 425 -0.67 22.02 5.63
N THR A 426 0.33 22.11 4.77
CA THR A 426 1.17 23.32 4.62
C THR A 426 0.36 24.50 4.05
N HIS A 427 -0.68 24.20 3.26
CA HIS A 427 -1.60 25.20 2.70
C HIS A 427 -2.79 25.51 3.61
N ALA A 428 -2.84 25.02 4.85
CA ALA A 428 -3.92 25.31 5.79
C ALA A 428 -3.78 26.70 6.46
N HIS A 429 -3.74 27.76 5.65
CA HIS A 429 -3.58 29.16 6.06
C HIS A 429 -4.64 30.08 5.40
N PRO A 430 -4.75 31.37 5.78
CA PRO A 430 -5.62 32.32 5.07
C PRO A 430 -5.30 32.35 3.58
N GLY A 431 -6.32 32.18 2.72
CA GLY A 431 -6.15 32.07 1.26
C GLY A 431 -5.73 30.69 0.73
N GLY A 432 -5.60 29.69 1.60
CA GLY A 432 -5.33 28.29 1.22
C GLY A 432 -6.49 27.35 1.57
N VAL A 433 -6.17 26.12 1.97
CA VAL A 433 -7.16 25.09 2.35
C VAL A 433 -7.91 25.51 3.61
N ARG A 434 -9.25 25.53 3.54
CA ARG A 434 -10.15 25.92 4.65
C ARG A 434 -11.12 24.81 5.08
N ALA A 435 -11.34 23.80 4.25
CA ALA A 435 -12.09 22.60 4.57
C ALA A 435 -11.26 21.35 4.26
N LEU A 436 -11.20 20.43 5.22
CA LEU A 436 -10.58 19.11 5.04
C LEU A 436 -11.53 18.03 5.55
N HIS A 437 -11.99 17.17 4.65
CA HIS A 437 -12.75 15.98 4.99
C HIS A 437 -11.81 14.78 5.06
N ILE A 438 -11.74 14.12 6.22
CA ILE A 438 -10.88 12.96 6.44
C ILE A 438 -11.74 11.72 6.57
N MET A 439 -11.68 10.81 5.59
CA MET A 439 -12.34 9.51 5.66
C MET A 439 -11.34 8.45 6.08
N GLY A 440 -11.57 7.80 7.22
CA GLY A 440 -10.86 6.56 7.60
C GLY A 440 -9.33 6.65 7.62
N GLU A 441 -8.77 7.82 7.89
CA GLU A 441 -7.33 8.03 8.04
C GLU A 441 -7.00 8.64 9.41
N THR A 442 -5.87 8.21 9.97
CA THR A 442 -5.23 8.81 11.12
C THR A 442 -3.84 9.23 10.69
N GLN A 443 -3.69 10.50 10.32
CA GLN A 443 -2.42 11.09 9.93
C GLN A 443 -1.81 11.91 11.07
#